data_AF-A0AAD4EJV8-F1
#
_entry.id   AF-A0AAD4EJV8-F1
#
_cell.length_a   1.000
_cell.length_b   1.000
_cell.length_c   1.000
_cell.angle_alpha   90.00
_cell.angle_beta   90.00
_cell.angle_gamma   90.00
#
_symmetry.space_group_name_H-M   'P 1'
#
loop_
_entity.id
_entity.type
_entity.pdbx_description
1 polymer ?
#
loop_
_entity_poly.entity_id
_entity_poly.type
_entity_poly.pdbx_seq_one_letter_code
_entity_poly.pdbx_strand_id
1 'polypeptide(L)'
;MNDQSTVKKYAPIIPTTNMPPPVINITIHKLNTMQFRHVGAGHPIYPKIVEIARALASRDSIDGVVTPDEMLPSHSSFLAILNATTGVLEHSGLHLSRLDPLSRQKIICFSVDLNNMVVRDVTQGSEGIPDFPLPADKGVQNALKVFITEQVNEWKKDEESRRQEQETKRKQEHERCRENAIVFLHHLVELDLVDPAVLERDAPITACPLCSHDLIRCRVCGIHACENSSCKASSIVSVVGCSYHDREFFCIPCATPQTGQCPICSQWYCMESLSWCVGRPEGDAQRTPRPNHTAFEIIIPIRDPDTEDDHQSISHEHPPRIAPCRNCIRHDLASAWRRCGNVYCWSRNRNRFRDMVCSDCEPGGRTCACSRTWLCGPCAGDPSGTPFIECRSCKIVYCQDWCAYIQTCTVCSRTRLCDDCIEEENDTEQLQLSYPRFTEKCGICRRHICDDCVPSLSRCSSCGRYYCHRCRWTEAAHSCKTCASPMCRDCTRNWDDCRQCIYAKYPGYRGHRASSLVMFPPLY
;
A
#
# COMPACT_ATOMS: atom_id res chain seq x y z
N MET A 1 -34.37 51.91 45.98
CA MET A 1 -35.54 51.01 45.86
C MET A 1 -35.57 50.53 44.41
N ASN A 2 -35.29 49.23 44.22
CA ASN A 2 -35.51 48.35 43.04
C ASN A 2 -34.97 48.81 41.66
N ASP A 3 -34.39 47.99 40.78
CA ASP A 3 -34.27 46.54 40.66
C ASP A 3 -33.03 46.24 39.78
N GLN A 4 -32.16 45.33 40.22
CA GLN A 4 -31.06 44.79 39.40
C GLN A 4 -31.55 43.53 38.68
N SER A 5 -31.77 43.63 37.37
CA SER A 5 -32.08 42.49 36.50
C SER A 5 -30.80 41.73 36.14
N THR A 6 -30.62 40.55 36.74
CA THR A 6 -29.59 39.58 36.38
C THR A 6 -30.17 38.56 35.40
N VAL A 7 -29.86 38.73 34.11
CA VAL A 7 -30.18 37.74 33.07
C VAL A 7 -29.15 36.61 33.13
N LYS A 8 -29.52 35.49 33.77
CA LYS A 8 -28.79 34.22 33.67
C LYS A 8 -29.01 33.62 32.28
N LYS A 9 -27.97 33.64 31.44
CA LYS A 9 -27.91 32.84 30.20
C LYS A 9 -27.77 31.37 30.58
N TYR A 10 -28.83 30.58 30.32
CA TYR A 10 -28.76 29.13 30.38
C TYR A 10 -27.95 28.60 29.19
N ALA A 11 -26.90 27.84 29.47
CA ALA A 11 -26.22 27.04 28.46
C ALA A 11 -27.18 25.96 27.93
N PRO A 12 -27.15 25.63 26.63
CA PRO A 12 -27.98 24.55 26.08
C PRO A 12 -27.54 23.21 26.67
N ILE A 13 -28.51 22.49 27.23
CA ILE A 13 -28.35 21.09 27.67
C ILE A 13 -28.12 20.26 26.41
N ILE A 14 -26.88 19.83 26.18
CA ILE A 14 -26.54 18.86 25.14
C ILE A 14 -27.14 17.52 25.57
N PRO A 15 -27.97 16.87 24.74
CA PRO A 15 -28.52 15.56 25.06
C PRO A 15 -27.38 14.55 25.22
N THR A 16 -27.31 13.90 26.38
CA THR A 16 -26.40 12.78 26.63
C THR A 16 -26.73 11.67 25.64
N THR A 17 -25.88 11.50 24.63
CA THR A 17 -25.94 10.37 23.72
C THR A 17 -25.76 9.09 24.52
N ASN A 18 -26.81 8.27 24.61
CA ASN A 18 -26.75 6.93 25.17
C ASN A 18 -25.67 6.14 24.41
N MET A 19 -24.50 5.95 25.03
CA MET A 19 -23.49 5.06 24.48
C MET A 19 -24.04 3.62 24.51
N PRO A 20 -23.88 2.84 23.43
CA PRO A 20 -24.26 1.43 23.42
C PRO A 20 -23.47 0.65 24.50
N PRO A 21 -24.03 -0.44 25.05
CA PRO A 21 -23.37 -1.24 26.07
C PRO A 21 -22.05 -1.82 25.56
N PRO A 22 -21.05 -2.03 26.44
CA PRO A 22 -19.77 -2.60 26.07
C PRO A 22 -19.94 -4.04 25.57
N VAL A 23 -19.40 -4.33 24.38
CA VAL A 23 -19.41 -5.67 23.77
C VAL A 23 -17.99 -6.21 23.76
N ILE A 24 -17.77 -7.38 24.36
CA ILE A 24 -16.50 -8.13 24.28
C ILE A 24 -16.62 -9.14 23.14
N ASN A 25 -15.69 -9.06 22.18
CA ASN A 25 -15.61 -9.99 21.06
C ASN A 25 -14.64 -11.14 21.40
N ILE A 26 -15.17 -12.35 21.55
CA ILE A 26 -14.36 -13.57 21.73
C ILE A 26 -14.33 -14.29 20.38
N THR A 27 -13.12 -14.62 19.90
CA THR A 27 -12.93 -15.35 18.63
C THR A 27 -12.47 -16.78 18.92
N ILE A 28 -13.24 -17.76 18.46
CA ILE A 28 -12.92 -19.20 18.62
C ILE A 28 -12.57 -19.78 17.25
N HIS A 29 -11.41 -20.42 17.13
CA HIS A 29 -10.99 -21.12 15.91
C HIS A 29 -11.35 -22.61 15.98
N LYS A 30 -11.84 -23.17 14.87
CA LYS A 30 -12.38 -24.54 14.76
C LYS A 30 -11.34 -25.68 14.89
N LEU A 31 -10.14 -25.39 15.42
CA LEU A 31 -9.11 -26.37 15.78
C LEU A 31 -8.76 -26.25 17.28
N ASN A 32 -9.78 -26.20 18.13
CA ASN A 32 -9.66 -26.24 19.60
C ASN A 32 -8.61 -25.29 20.19
N THR A 33 -8.50 -24.08 19.64
CA THR A 33 -7.67 -23.02 20.21
C THR A 33 -8.51 -21.75 20.37
N MET A 34 -8.81 -21.41 21.62
CA MET A 34 -9.33 -20.09 21.99
C MET A 34 -8.16 -19.13 22.10
N GLN A 35 -8.18 -18.04 21.35
CA GLN A 35 -7.22 -16.95 21.53
C GLN A 35 -7.92 -15.77 22.20
N PHE A 36 -7.48 -15.44 23.42
CA PHE A 36 -7.85 -14.21 24.11
C PHE A 36 -6.91 -13.11 23.66
N ARG A 37 -7.37 -12.25 22.75
CA ARG A 37 -6.68 -10.99 22.51
C ARG A 37 -6.87 -10.14 23.76
N HIS A 38 -5.80 -9.94 24.53
CA HIS A 38 -5.65 -9.05 25.70
C HIS A 38 -5.58 -9.66 27.11
N VAL A 39 -5.46 -10.98 27.29
CA VAL A 39 -5.24 -11.54 28.64
C VAL A 39 -4.01 -12.44 28.62
N GLY A 40 -2.85 -11.89 29.01
CA GLY A 40 -1.64 -12.70 29.21
C GLY A 40 -1.84 -13.74 30.32
N ALA A 41 -1.10 -14.86 30.28
CA ALA A 41 -1.25 -15.96 31.25
C ALA A 41 -1.06 -15.53 32.73
N GLY A 42 -0.33 -14.42 32.97
CA GLY A 42 -0.16 -13.82 34.31
C GLY A 42 -1.32 -12.93 34.77
N HIS A 43 -2.33 -12.69 33.94
CA HIS A 43 -3.45 -11.83 34.28
C HIS A 43 -4.45 -12.58 35.20
N PRO A 44 -4.92 -11.98 36.30
CA PRO A 44 -5.81 -12.65 37.29
C PRO A 44 -7.09 -13.30 36.75
N ILE A 45 -7.57 -12.91 35.56
CA ILE A 45 -8.77 -13.50 34.95
C ILE A 45 -8.47 -14.73 34.09
N TYR A 46 -7.22 -14.93 33.64
CA TYR A 46 -6.85 -16.04 32.77
C TYR A 46 -7.33 -17.41 33.31
N PRO A 47 -7.20 -17.74 34.61
CA PRO A 47 -7.74 -18.99 35.15
C PRO A 47 -9.26 -19.11 35.04
N LYS A 48 -9.99 -17.99 35.18
CA LYS A 48 -11.47 -17.94 35.15
C LYS A 48 -12.02 -18.01 33.73
N ILE A 49 -11.34 -17.41 32.78
CA ILE A 49 -11.64 -17.53 31.36
C ILE A 49 -11.40 -18.96 30.87
N VAL A 50 -10.31 -19.60 31.31
CA VAL A 50 -10.04 -21.02 31.01
C VAL A 50 -11.11 -21.93 31.64
N GLU A 51 -11.61 -21.58 32.84
CA GLU A 51 -12.72 -22.29 33.49
C GLU A 51 -14.04 -22.20 32.70
N ILE A 52 -14.38 -21.01 32.18
CA ILE A 52 -15.53 -20.80 31.29
C ILE A 52 -15.34 -21.57 29.97
N ALA A 53 -14.14 -21.54 29.39
CA ALA A 53 -13.82 -22.28 28.17
C ALA A 53 -13.98 -23.80 28.34
N ARG A 54 -13.51 -24.34 29.48
CA ARG A 54 -13.71 -25.75 29.86
C ARG A 54 -15.18 -26.08 30.06
N ALA A 55 -15.94 -25.23 30.76
CA ALA A 55 -17.37 -25.45 30.99
C ALA A 55 -18.18 -25.49 29.68
N LEU A 56 -17.84 -24.64 28.71
CA LEU A 56 -18.45 -24.63 27.38
C LEU A 56 -18.08 -25.89 26.57
N ALA A 57 -16.81 -26.29 26.56
CA ALA A 57 -16.36 -27.49 25.84
C ALA A 57 -16.97 -28.79 26.38
N SER A 58 -17.07 -28.92 27.72
CA SER A 58 -17.68 -30.10 28.36
C SER A 58 -19.18 -30.24 28.04
N ARG A 59 -19.90 -29.13 27.84
CA ARG A 59 -21.34 -29.15 27.54
C ARG A 59 -21.64 -29.64 26.13
N ASP A 60 -20.74 -29.36 25.19
CA ASP A 60 -20.87 -29.73 23.77
C ASP A 60 -20.21 -31.08 23.44
N SER A 61 -19.86 -31.88 24.46
CA SER A 61 -19.19 -33.18 24.32
C SER A 61 -17.89 -33.10 23.51
N ILE A 62 -17.16 -31.99 23.63
CA ILE A 62 -15.84 -31.83 23.01
C ILE A 62 -14.82 -32.44 23.97
N ASP A 63 -14.32 -33.62 23.63
CA ASP A 63 -13.27 -34.30 24.39
C ASP A 63 -11.95 -33.51 24.31
N GLY A 64 -11.60 -32.85 25.42
CA GLY A 64 -10.30 -32.21 25.64
C GLY A 64 -10.26 -30.72 25.29
N VAL A 65 -10.11 -29.88 26.32
CA VAL A 65 -9.66 -28.49 26.17
C VAL A 65 -8.15 -28.49 26.35
N VAL A 66 -7.41 -28.32 25.26
CA VAL A 66 -5.96 -28.13 25.32
C VAL A 66 -5.71 -26.73 25.85
N THR A 67 -5.24 -26.64 27.08
CA THR A 67 -4.77 -25.38 27.63
C THR A 67 -3.42 -25.03 27.00
N PRO A 68 -3.06 -23.74 26.86
CA PRO A 68 -1.77 -23.34 26.28
C PRO A 68 -0.54 -23.99 26.93
N ASP A 69 -0.66 -24.44 28.18
CA ASP A 69 0.40 -25.11 28.94
C ASP A 69 0.60 -26.60 28.53
N GLU A 70 -0.35 -27.20 27.81
CA GLU A 70 -0.34 -28.62 27.40
C GLU A 70 0.23 -28.84 25.98
N MET A 71 0.63 -27.78 25.26
CA MET A 71 1.20 -27.85 23.89
C MET A 71 2.73 -27.78 23.84
N LEU A 72 3.45 -28.53 24.69
CA LEU A 72 4.89 -28.72 24.49
C LEU A 72 5.16 -30.02 23.71
N PRO A 73 5.70 -29.92 22.48
CA PRO A 73 6.93 -30.68 22.23
C PRO A 73 8.00 -29.98 21.36
N SER A 74 9.25 -30.14 21.84
CA SER A 74 10.55 -30.07 21.15
C SER A 74 11.14 -28.72 20.69
N HIS A 75 12.43 -28.58 21.01
CA HIS A 75 13.26 -27.39 21.10
C HIS A 75 13.61 -26.69 19.76
N SER A 76 13.26 -27.29 18.61
CA SER A 76 13.56 -26.74 17.27
C SER A 76 12.45 -25.84 16.70
N SER A 77 11.22 -25.98 17.18
CA SER A 77 10.09 -25.11 16.79
C SER A 77 10.05 -23.80 17.59
N PHE A 78 10.73 -23.76 18.74
CA PHE A 78 10.79 -22.60 19.65
C PHE A 78 11.79 -21.53 19.19
N LEU A 79 12.89 -21.90 18.53
CA LEU A 79 13.86 -20.97 17.94
C LEU A 79 13.30 -20.22 16.70
N ALA A 80 12.36 -20.81 15.96
CA ALA A 80 11.62 -20.14 14.89
C ALA A 80 10.58 -19.13 15.42
N ILE A 81 10.06 -19.40 16.62
CA ILE A 81 9.15 -18.48 17.32
C ILE A 81 9.96 -17.31 17.89
N LEU A 82 11.13 -17.55 18.52
CA LEU A 82 12.05 -16.54 19.06
C LEU A 82 12.62 -15.54 18.03
N ASN A 83 12.85 -15.98 16.78
CA ASN A 83 13.28 -15.08 15.70
C ASN A 83 12.13 -14.27 15.06
N ALA A 84 10.87 -14.68 15.29
CA ALA A 84 9.69 -13.89 14.90
C ALA A 84 9.24 -12.92 16.01
N THR A 85 9.69 -13.12 17.26
CA THR A 85 9.50 -12.19 18.39
C THR A 85 10.56 -11.10 18.48
N THR A 86 11.60 -11.09 17.63
CA THR A 86 12.75 -10.15 17.73
C THR A 86 12.43 -8.71 17.29
N GLY A 87 11.17 -8.37 17.09
CA GLY A 87 10.70 -6.99 16.97
C GLY A 87 9.67 -6.69 18.03
N VAL A 88 9.94 -7.02 19.30
CA VAL A 88 9.00 -6.85 20.40
C VAL A 88 8.39 -5.43 20.43
N LEU A 89 9.14 -4.38 20.08
CA LEU A 89 9.10 -3.24 20.99
C LEU A 89 9.38 -1.91 20.33
N GLU A 90 8.92 -1.65 19.12
CA GLU A 90 9.05 -0.28 18.60
C GLU A 90 7.72 0.47 18.62
N HIS A 91 7.11 0.33 19.81
CA HIS A 91 6.64 1.40 20.69
C HIS A 91 5.15 1.70 20.78
N SER A 92 4.29 1.42 19.79
CA SER A 92 2.92 1.96 19.87
C SER A 92 1.88 1.16 19.08
N GLY A 93 1.47 0.01 19.62
CA GLY A 93 0.09 -0.49 19.52
C GLY A 93 -0.52 -0.69 18.13
N LEU A 94 -0.12 -1.74 17.40
CA LEU A 94 -0.94 -2.53 16.44
C LEU A 94 -0.06 -3.59 15.73
N HIS A 95 -0.52 -4.84 15.55
CA HIS A 95 -0.90 -5.55 14.29
C HIS A 95 -0.17 -6.93 14.25
N LEU A 96 -0.52 -8.03 13.56
CA LEU A 96 -1.52 -8.44 12.55
C LEU A 96 -1.57 -10.00 12.57
N SER A 97 -2.69 -10.65 12.21
CA SER A 97 -2.67 -12.04 11.75
C SER A 97 -3.36 -12.15 10.40
N ARG A 98 -2.63 -12.68 9.41
CA ARG A 98 -3.07 -12.85 8.03
C ARG A 98 -3.91 -14.12 7.90
N LEU A 99 -5.15 -13.92 7.48
CA LEU A 99 -6.04 -14.94 6.96
C LEU A 99 -5.39 -15.68 5.78
N ASP A 100 -5.42 -17.00 5.81
CA ASP A 100 -5.31 -17.80 4.60
C ASP A 100 -6.69 -17.80 3.91
N PRO A 101 -6.84 -17.21 2.71
CA PRO A 101 -8.12 -17.20 1.98
C PRO A 101 -8.64 -18.59 1.60
N LEU A 102 -7.85 -19.65 1.81
CA LEU A 102 -8.18 -21.03 1.46
C LEU A 102 -8.60 -21.91 2.64
N SER A 103 -8.47 -21.42 3.88
CA SER A 103 -8.98 -22.11 5.04
C SER A 103 -10.48 -21.79 5.18
N ARG A 104 -11.34 -22.80 4.98
CA ARG A 104 -12.79 -22.74 5.28
C ARG A 104 -13.07 -22.66 6.78
N GLN A 105 -12.18 -22.06 7.59
CA GLN A 105 -12.43 -21.87 9.00
C GLN A 105 -13.38 -20.69 9.15
N LYS A 106 -14.65 -21.03 9.40
CA LYS A 106 -15.68 -20.08 9.83
C LYS A 106 -15.18 -19.45 11.13
N ILE A 107 -14.85 -18.16 11.08
CA ILE A 107 -14.66 -17.37 12.29
C ILE A 107 -16.01 -17.36 12.98
N ILE A 108 -16.04 -17.74 14.26
CA ILE A 108 -17.20 -17.58 15.13
C ILE A 108 -16.86 -16.46 16.10
N CYS A 109 -17.62 -15.38 16.02
CA CYS A 109 -17.51 -14.22 16.91
C CYS A 109 -18.65 -14.34 17.89
N PHE A 110 -18.35 -14.23 19.17
CA PHE A 110 -19.39 -14.12 20.19
C PHE A 110 -19.40 -12.72 20.77
N SER A 111 -20.59 -12.15 20.95
CA SER A 111 -20.83 -10.96 21.75
C SER A 111 -21.45 -11.38 23.08
N VAL A 112 -20.81 -11.01 24.19
CA VAL A 112 -21.38 -11.24 25.52
C VAL A 112 -22.23 -10.03 25.90
N ASP A 113 -23.55 -10.21 26.00
CA ASP A 113 -24.50 -9.25 26.55
C ASP A 113 -24.54 -9.41 28.07
N LEU A 114 -23.91 -8.48 28.77
CA LEU A 114 -23.74 -8.53 30.23
C LEU A 114 -24.94 -8.01 30.99
N ASN A 115 -25.84 -7.28 30.33
CA ASN A 115 -27.08 -6.84 30.95
C ASN A 115 -28.04 -8.03 31.07
N ASN A 116 -28.03 -8.91 30.07
CA ASN A 116 -28.89 -10.08 29.99
C ASN A 116 -28.18 -11.39 30.37
N MET A 117 -26.86 -11.34 30.64
CA MET A 117 -26.03 -12.51 30.99
C MET A 117 -26.04 -13.60 29.92
N VAL A 118 -25.95 -13.17 28.66
CA VAL A 118 -26.10 -14.00 27.46
C VAL A 118 -24.86 -13.89 26.59
N VAL A 119 -24.45 -14.99 25.98
CA VAL A 119 -23.49 -14.97 24.87
C VAL A 119 -24.27 -15.14 23.55
N ARG A 120 -24.16 -14.18 22.65
CA ARG A 120 -24.74 -14.25 21.29
C ARG A 120 -23.65 -14.55 20.27
N ASP A 121 -23.91 -15.46 19.35
CA ASP A 121 -23.06 -15.66 18.18
C ASP A 121 -23.38 -14.56 17.15
N VAL A 122 -22.41 -13.71 16.83
CA VAL A 122 -22.53 -12.58 15.90
C VAL A 122 -22.15 -12.97 14.46
N THR A 123 -21.81 -14.24 14.19
CA THR A 123 -21.32 -14.64 12.87
C THR A 123 -22.43 -14.96 11.88
N GLN A 124 -22.73 -13.94 11.07
CA GLN A 124 -23.67 -13.92 9.96
C GLN A 124 -25.13 -14.16 10.36
N GLY A 125 -25.84 -13.06 10.67
CA GLY A 125 -27.31 -12.99 10.54
C GLY A 125 -28.08 -14.08 11.30
N SER A 126 -27.59 -14.47 12.47
CA SER A 126 -28.16 -15.49 13.34
C SER A 126 -29.45 -15.02 14.04
N GLU A 127 -30.40 -14.50 13.27
CA GLU A 127 -31.79 -14.42 13.71
C GLU A 127 -32.32 -15.86 13.87
N GLY A 128 -32.18 -16.45 15.07
CA GLY A 128 -32.72 -17.76 15.38
C GLY A 128 -31.81 -18.74 16.15
N ILE A 129 -30.56 -18.41 16.43
CA ILE A 129 -29.73 -19.22 17.34
C ILE A 129 -30.04 -18.78 18.78
N PRO A 130 -30.52 -19.67 19.68
CA PRO A 130 -30.84 -19.29 21.04
C PRO A 130 -29.59 -18.83 21.79
N ASP A 131 -29.68 -17.63 22.33
CA ASP A 131 -28.78 -17.00 23.29
C ASP A 131 -28.23 -18.03 24.30
N PHE A 132 -26.90 -18.16 24.38
CA PHE A 132 -26.28 -19.12 25.28
C PHE A 132 -26.30 -18.56 26.71
N PRO A 133 -26.94 -19.24 27.68
CA PRO A 133 -26.91 -18.80 29.07
C PRO A 133 -25.51 -19.01 29.65
N LEU A 134 -24.97 -17.99 30.33
CA LEU A 134 -23.73 -18.11 31.09
C LEU A 134 -23.86 -19.18 32.22
N PRO A 135 -22.76 -19.78 32.69
CA PRO A 135 -22.78 -20.78 33.76
C PRO A 135 -23.62 -20.28 34.95
N ALA A 136 -24.50 -21.13 35.50
CA ALA A 136 -25.41 -20.77 36.59
C ALA A 136 -24.71 -20.49 37.93
N ASP A 137 -23.39 -20.73 38.00
CA ASP A 137 -22.58 -20.43 39.17
C ASP A 137 -22.51 -18.92 39.40
N LYS A 138 -23.18 -18.47 40.47
CA LYS A 138 -23.23 -17.04 40.85
C LYS A 138 -21.85 -16.46 41.16
N GLY A 139 -20.89 -17.28 41.60
CA GLY A 139 -19.51 -16.85 41.87
C GLY A 139 -18.77 -16.50 40.58
N VAL A 140 -18.87 -17.35 39.56
CA VAL A 140 -18.29 -17.12 38.23
C VAL A 140 -18.94 -15.91 37.54
N GLN A 141 -20.26 -15.80 37.62
CA GLN A 141 -21.00 -14.65 37.06
C GLN A 141 -20.59 -13.32 37.71
N ASN A 142 -20.47 -13.29 39.04
CA ASN A 142 -20.04 -12.08 39.75
C ASN A 142 -18.59 -11.72 39.42
N ALA A 143 -17.68 -12.70 39.36
CA ALA A 143 -16.28 -12.45 39.01
C ALA A 143 -16.14 -11.88 37.59
N LEU A 144 -16.90 -12.43 36.62
CA LEU A 144 -16.92 -11.94 35.25
C LEU A 144 -17.48 -10.52 35.18
N LYS A 145 -18.58 -10.23 35.89
CA LYS A 145 -19.19 -8.90 35.93
C LYS A 145 -18.24 -7.85 36.51
N VAL A 146 -17.54 -8.16 37.60
CA VAL A 146 -16.57 -7.26 38.23
C VAL A 146 -15.43 -6.96 37.26
N PHE A 147 -14.81 -8.00 36.70
CA PHE A 147 -13.70 -7.83 35.76
C PHE A 147 -14.08 -6.99 34.55
N ILE A 148 -15.23 -7.25 33.92
CA ILE A 148 -15.61 -6.50 32.73
C ILE A 148 -15.92 -5.05 33.09
N THR A 149 -16.54 -4.83 34.25
CA THR A 149 -16.76 -3.47 34.75
C THR A 149 -15.42 -2.73 34.95
N GLU A 150 -14.41 -3.40 35.50
CA GLU A 150 -13.05 -2.84 35.64
C GLU A 150 -12.40 -2.53 34.29
N GLN A 151 -12.42 -3.48 33.34
CA GLN A 151 -11.85 -3.29 32.00
C GLN A 151 -12.56 -2.20 31.19
N VAL A 152 -13.89 -2.12 31.27
CA VAL A 152 -14.66 -1.06 30.62
C VAL A 152 -14.34 0.30 31.25
N ASN A 153 -14.14 0.35 32.57
CA ASN A 153 -13.75 1.57 33.24
C ASN A 153 -12.31 2.00 32.88
N GLU A 154 -11.38 1.06 32.75
CA GLU A 154 -10.01 1.30 32.29
C GLU A 154 -9.99 1.82 30.84
N TRP A 155 -10.68 1.13 29.93
CA TRP A 155 -10.82 1.58 28.55
C TRP A 155 -11.46 2.97 28.44
N LYS A 156 -12.50 3.26 29.24
CA LYS A 156 -13.11 4.59 29.29
C LYS A 156 -12.13 5.65 29.77
N LYS A 157 -11.28 5.34 30.75
CA LYS A 157 -10.23 6.25 31.23
C LYS A 157 -9.18 6.50 30.16
N ASP A 158 -8.76 5.47 29.43
CA ASP A 158 -7.77 5.61 28.35
C ASP A 158 -8.33 6.39 27.16
N GLU A 159 -9.57 6.12 26.75
CA GLU A 159 -10.25 6.86 25.68
C GLU A 159 -10.47 8.32 26.08
N GLU A 160 -10.87 8.59 27.32
CA GLU A 160 -10.98 9.94 27.86
C GLU A 160 -9.62 10.64 27.93
N SER A 161 -8.57 9.94 28.36
CA SER A 161 -7.18 10.44 28.37
C SER A 161 -6.72 10.80 26.96
N ARG A 162 -6.98 9.96 25.95
CA ARG A 162 -6.67 10.25 24.54
C ARG A 162 -7.46 11.45 24.01
N ARG A 163 -8.73 11.59 24.39
CA ARG A 163 -9.55 12.76 24.03
C ARG A 163 -8.99 14.03 24.65
N GLN A 164 -8.63 14.00 25.93
CA GLN A 164 -8.02 15.11 26.63
C GLN A 164 -6.67 15.48 26.02
N GLU A 165 -5.83 14.50 25.66
CA GLU A 165 -4.56 14.74 24.98
C GLU A 165 -4.77 15.39 23.60
N GLN A 166 -5.74 14.89 22.81
CA GLN A 166 -6.08 15.47 21.52
C GLN A 166 -6.65 16.89 21.65
N GLU A 167 -7.51 17.14 22.63
CA GLU A 167 -8.06 18.47 22.89
C GLU A 167 -6.94 19.43 23.33
N THR A 168 -6.03 18.98 24.19
CA THR A 168 -4.87 19.76 24.63
C THR A 168 -3.96 20.09 23.45
N LYS A 169 -3.66 19.11 22.58
CA LYS A 169 -2.88 19.33 21.34
C LYS A 169 -3.57 20.33 20.41
N ARG A 170 -4.90 20.24 20.25
CA ARG A 170 -5.67 21.21 19.44
C ARG A 170 -5.64 22.61 20.04
N LYS A 171 -5.76 22.76 21.35
CA LYS A 171 -5.65 24.05 22.06
C LYS A 171 -4.26 24.65 21.90
N GLN A 172 -3.21 23.85 22.09
CA GLN A 172 -1.82 24.27 21.89
C GLN A 172 -1.55 24.69 20.44
N GLU A 173 -2.05 23.94 19.45
CA GLU A 173 -1.90 24.30 18.05
C GLU A 173 -2.66 25.59 17.70
N HIS A 174 -3.86 25.77 18.24
CA HIS A 174 -4.65 26.99 18.05
C HIS A 174 -3.94 28.21 18.64
N GLU A 175 -3.40 28.11 19.86
CA GLU A 175 -2.64 29.19 20.50
C GLU A 175 -1.37 29.52 19.71
N ARG A 176 -0.61 28.50 19.29
CA ARG A 176 0.57 28.69 18.42
C ARG A 176 0.20 29.36 17.09
N CYS A 177 -0.95 29.03 16.50
CA CYS A 177 -1.42 29.70 15.29
C CYS A 177 -1.76 31.18 15.57
N ARG A 178 -2.40 31.46 16.70
CA ARG A 178 -2.72 32.83 17.15
C ARG A 178 -1.45 33.66 17.34
N GLU A 179 -0.46 33.15 18.08
CA GLU A 179 0.83 33.80 18.29
C GLU A 179 1.53 34.15 16.97
N ASN A 180 1.56 33.21 16.02
CA ASN A 180 2.16 33.45 14.70
C ASN A 180 1.38 34.49 13.87
N ALA A 181 0.07 34.58 14.03
CA ALA A 181 -0.73 35.61 13.37
C ALA A 181 -0.47 36.99 13.98
N ILE A 182 -0.30 37.07 15.30
CA ILE A 182 0.07 38.29 16.02
C ILE A 182 1.44 38.81 15.55
N VAL A 183 2.44 37.93 15.39
CA VAL A 183 3.76 38.32 14.83
C VAL A 183 3.63 38.96 13.44
N PHE A 184 2.80 38.38 12.58
CA PHE A 184 2.53 38.97 11.26
C PHE A 184 1.86 40.35 11.37
N LEU A 185 0.87 40.51 12.26
CA LEU A 185 0.23 41.82 12.48
C LEU A 185 1.20 42.86 13.04
N HIS A 186 2.10 42.49 13.96
CA HIS A 186 3.12 43.39 14.46
C HIS A 186 3.99 43.94 13.32
N HIS A 187 4.42 43.10 12.38
CA HIS A 187 5.15 43.57 11.21
C HIS A 187 4.34 44.53 10.32
N LEU A 188 3.02 44.35 10.22
CA LEU A 188 2.16 45.30 9.50
C LEU A 188 2.10 46.66 10.23
N VAL A 189 2.06 46.66 11.56
CA VAL A 189 2.06 47.88 12.38
C VAL A 189 3.40 48.60 12.30
N GLU A 190 4.52 47.86 12.41
CA GLU A 190 5.88 48.42 12.32
C GLU A 190 6.15 49.13 10.98
N LEU A 191 5.45 48.72 9.92
CA LEU A 191 5.52 49.30 8.58
C LEU A 191 4.42 50.34 8.31
N ASP A 192 3.70 50.78 9.35
CA ASP A 192 2.59 51.74 9.30
C ASP A 192 1.49 51.37 8.28
N LEU A 193 1.26 50.06 8.05
CA LEU A 193 0.22 49.59 7.15
C LEU A 193 -1.13 49.41 7.85
N VAL A 194 -1.13 49.16 9.16
CA VAL A 194 -2.34 49.00 9.98
C VAL A 194 -2.19 49.74 11.31
N ASP A 195 -3.32 50.17 11.86
CA ASP A 195 -3.38 50.81 13.18
C ASP A 195 -3.00 49.82 14.29
N PRO A 196 -2.17 50.21 15.29
CA PRO A 196 -1.84 49.39 16.45
C PRO A 196 -3.06 48.80 17.18
N ALA A 197 -4.21 49.49 17.16
CA ALA A 197 -5.46 49.02 17.77
C ALA A 197 -5.99 47.71 17.16
N VAL A 198 -5.48 47.29 15.99
CA VAL A 198 -5.80 45.97 15.40
C VAL A 198 -5.24 44.82 16.25
N LEU A 199 -4.13 45.03 16.96
CA LEU A 199 -3.51 44.03 17.85
C LEU A 199 -4.36 43.75 19.11
N GLU A 200 -5.18 44.71 19.53
CA GLU A 200 -6.00 44.60 20.73
C GLU A 200 -7.31 43.81 20.51
N ARG A 201 -7.63 43.44 19.27
CA ARG A 201 -8.86 42.70 18.96
C ARG A 201 -8.68 41.20 19.24
N ASP A 202 -9.50 40.65 20.14
CA ASP A 202 -9.60 39.22 20.44
C ASP A 202 -10.22 38.36 19.31
N ALA A 203 -10.43 38.92 18.11
CA ALA A 203 -11.04 38.19 17.01
C ALA A 203 -10.03 37.22 16.36
N PRO A 204 -10.48 36.01 15.94
CA PRO A 204 -9.62 35.09 15.22
C PRO A 204 -9.13 35.73 13.91
N ILE A 205 -7.81 35.81 13.77
CA ILE A 205 -7.14 36.46 12.63
C ILE A 205 -7.07 35.46 11.47
N THR A 206 -8.20 35.28 10.78
CA THR A 206 -8.28 34.41 9.58
C THR A 206 -8.17 35.19 8.29
N ALA A 207 -8.37 36.51 8.32
CA ALA A 207 -8.38 37.37 7.15
C ALA A 207 -7.38 38.53 7.29
N CYS A 208 -6.81 38.95 6.15
CA CYS A 208 -5.89 40.05 6.06
C CYS A 208 -6.61 41.38 6.41
N PRO A 209 -6.08 42.20 7.33
CA PRO A 209 -6.73 43.45 7.72
C PRO A 209 -6.74 44.51 6.61
N LEU A 210 -5.90 44.37 5.59
CA LEU A 210 -5.80 45.34 4.48
C LEU A 210 -6.78 45.06 3.33
N CYS A 211 -7.07 43.79 3.03
CA CYS A 211 -7.84 43.41 1.84
C CYS A 211 -8.92 42.35 2.11
N SER A 212 -9.08 41.93 3.36
CA SER A 212 -10.07 40.93 3.82
C SER A 212 -10.00 39.55 3.15
N HIS A 213 -8.93 39.26 2.40
CA HIS A 213 -8.68 37.92 1.87
C HIS A 213 -8.12 37.01 2.96
N ASP A 214 -8.20 35.70 2.75
CA ASP A 214 -7.73 34.73 3.72
C ASP A 214 -6.21 34.86 3.98
N LEU A 215 -5.84 34.58 5.22
CA LEU A 215 -4.45 34.43 5.61
C LEU A 215 -4.05 32.97 5.45
N ILE A 216 -2.93 32.77 4.76
CA ILE A 216 -2.32 31.47 4.55
C ILE A 216 -1.08 31.33 5.41
N ARG A 217 -0.79 30.10 5.82
CA ARG A 217 0.30 29.78 6.74
C ARG A 217 1.43 29.08 6.00
N CYS A 218 2.67 29.52 6.22
CA CYS A 218 3.84 28.80 5.76
C CYS A 218 3.91 27.43 6.46
N ARG A 219 3.98 26.33 5.70
CA ARG A 219 4.03 24.95 6.23
C ARG A 219 5.25 24.68 7.11
N VAL A 220 6.34 25.42 6.89
CA VAL A 220 7.64 25.19 7.57
C VAL A 220 7.75 26.03 8.84
N CYS A 221 7.78 27.36 8.72
CA CYS A 221 7.97 28.24 9.88
C CYS A 221 6.67 28.67 10.55
N GLY A 222 5.51 28.42 9.93
CA GLY A 222 4.22 28.75 10.51
C GLY A 222 3.82 30.23 10.47
N ILE A 223 4.62 31.10 9.86
CA ILE A 223 4.27 32.52 9.68
C ILE A 223 3.04 32.68 8.78
N HIS A 224 2.20 33.68 9.08
CA HIS A 224 1.05 34.01 8.25
C HIS A 224 1.43 34.99 7.14
N ALA A 225 0.72 34.92 6.03
CA ALA A 225 0.82 35.83 4.90
C ALA A 225 -0.55 36.03 4.25
N CYS A 226 -0.72 37.16 3.58
CA CYS A 226 -1.92 37.42 2.80
C CYS A 226 -1.92 36.57 1.51
N GLU A 227 -2.99 35.84 1.25
CA GLU A 227 -3.14 35.03 0.02
C GLU A 227 -3.21 35.91 -1.24
N ASN A 228 -3.81 37.10 -1.14
CA ASN A 228 -3.87 38.03 -2.25
C ASN A 228 -2.48 38.60 -2.56
N SER A 229 -1.88 38.12 -3.64
CA SER A 229 -0.56 38.55 -4.13
C SER A 229 -0.48 40.05 -4.48
N SER A 230 -1.62 40.72 -4.74
CA SER A 230 -1.67 42.16 -5.01
C SER A 230 -1.83 43.02 -3.75
N CYS A 231 -2.05 42.41 -2.59
CA CYS A 231 -2.17 43.13 -1.33
C CYS A 231 -0.79 43.62 -0.84
N LYS A 232 -0.69 44.83 -0.27
CA LYS A 232 0.57 45.33 0.32
C LYS A 232 1.15 44.42 1.40
N ALA A 233 0.33 43.61 2.07
CA ALA A 233 0.81 42.64 3.05
C ALA A 233 1.56 41.45 2.42
N SER A 234 1.31 41.13 1.14
CA SER A 234 1.99 40.03 0.43
C SER A 234 3.46 40.36 0.12
N SER A 235 3.82 41.64 0.01
CA SER A 235 5.20 42.06 -0.21
C SER A 235 6.07 41.98 1.06
N ILE A 236 5.45 41.89 2.24
CA ILE A 236 6.16 41.74 3.51
C ILE A 236 6.56 40.27 3.71
N VAL A 237 5.58 39.38 3.60
CA VAL A 237 5.79 37.94 3.64
C VAL A 237 5.32 37.34 2.34
N SER A 238 6.20 37.31 1.35
CA SER A 238 5.90 36.69 0.07
C SER A 238 5.86 35.18 0.21
N VAL A 239 4.78 34.59 -0.29
CA VAL A 239 4.48 33.17 -0.21
C VAL A 239 4.25 32.60 -1.59
N VAL A 240 4.63 31.34 -1.75
CA VAL A 240 4.41 30.55 -2.95
C VAL A 240 3.54 29.35 -2.58
N GLY A 241 2.50 29.12 -3.38
CA GLY A 241 1.60 27.98 -3.24
C GLY A 241 2.08 26.79 -4.07
N CYS A 242 1.93 25.58 -3.53
CA CYS A 242 2.10 24.36 -4.31
C CYS A 242 0.97 24.24 -5.33
N SER A 243 1.29 24.16 -6.62
CA SER A 243 0.30 24.06 -7.70
C SER A 243 -0.40 22.69 -7.78
N TYR A 244 -0.02 21.74 -6.92
CA TYR A 244 -0.65 20.43 -6.80
C TYR A 244 -1.43 20.27 -5.48
N HIS A 245 -1.13 21.07 -4.45
CA HIS A 245 -1.77 21.00 -3.14
C HIS A 245 -2.29 22.38 -2.74
N ASP A 246 -3.60 22.58 -2.85
CA ASP A 246 -4.28 23.87 -2.65
C ASP A 246 -4.11 24.49 -1.24
N ARG A 247 -3.53 23.75 -0.28
CA ARG A 247 -3.34 24.20 1.11
C ARG A 247 -1.88 24.22 1.55
N GLU A 248 -0.94 23.98 0.63
CA GLU A 248 0.49 24.00 0.95
C GLU A 248 1.13 25.28 0.45
N PHE A 249 1.44 26.16 1.40
CA PHE A 249 2.09 27.44 1.14
C PHE A 249 3.42 27.50 1.86
N PHE A 250 4.38 28.18 1.23
CA PHE A 250 5.73 28.34 1.74
C PHE A 250 6.13 29.80 1.59
N CYS A 251 6.62 30.44 2.65
CA CYS A 251 7.26 31.75 2.48
C CYS A 251 8.56 31.57 1.68
N ILE A 252 8.95 32.58 0.90
CA ILE A 252 10.14 32.51 0.03
C ILE A 252 11.41 32.02 0.78
N PRO A 253 11.70 32.47 2.02
CA PRO A 253 12.85 31.95 2.77
C PRO A 253 12.78 30.44 3.06
N CYS A 254 11.58 29.90 3.32
CA CYS A 254 11.38 28.48 3.58
C CYS A 254 11.15 27.66 2.31
N ALA A 255 10.82 28.32 1.19
CA ALA A 255 10.55 27.68 -0.09
C ALA A 255 11.78 26.90 -0.59
N THR A 256 13.00 27.35 -0.28
CA THR A 256 14.23 26.62 -0.62
C THR A 256 14.78 26.02 0.68
N PRO A 257 14.91 24.68 0.83
CA PRO A 257 14.86 23.62 -0.19
C PRO A 257 13.52 22.86 -0.27
N GLN A 258 12.42 23.36 0.31
CA GLN A 258 11.17 22.59 0.51
C GLN A 258 10.20 22.60 -0.68
N THR A 259 10.49 23.42 -1.68
CA THR A 259 9.73 23.55 -2.93
C THR A 259 10.68 23.77 -4.09
N GLY A 260 10.18 23.56 -5.31
CA GLY A 260 10.89 23.89 -6.53
C GLY A 260 9.96 24.45 -7.59
N GLN A 261 10.53 25.21 -8.52
CA GLN A 261 9.82 25.65 -9.72
C GLN A 261 9.95 24.60 -10.81
N CYS A 262 8.84 24.28 -11.46
CA CYS A 262 8.88 23.50 -12.68
C CYS A 262 9.67 24.26 -13.75
N PRO A 263 10.71 23.66 -14.38
CA PRO A 263 11.52 24.35 -15.39
C PRO A 263 10.76 24.67 -16.69
N ILE A 264 9.54 24.15 -16.87
CA ILE A 264 8.74 24.34 -18.09
C ILE A 264 7.63 25.38 -17.89
N CYS A 265 6.82 25.24 -16.83
CA CYS A 265 5.69 26.13 -16.58
C CYS A 265 5.94 27.18 -15.50
N SER A 266 7.14 27.18 -14.88
CA SER A 266 7.55 28.09 -13.80
C SER A 266 6.67 28.08 -12.54
N GLN A 267 5.67 27.20 -12.48
CA GLN A 267 4.83 26.99 -11.30
C GLN A 267 5.61 26.32 -10.17
N TRP A 268 5.28 26.70 -8.94
CA TRP A 268 5.86 26.14 -7.73
C TRP A 268 5.16 24.83 -7.32
N TYR A 269 5.94 23.88 -6.85
CA TYR A 269 5.48 22.60 -6.34
C TYR A 269 6.28 22.25 -5.08
N CYS A 270 5.65 21.58 -4.11
CA CYS A 270 6.39 21.00 -3.00
C CYS A 270 7.33 19.89 -3.51
N MET A 271 8.44 19.68 -2.81
CA MET A 271 9.47 18.70 -3.22
C MET A 271 8.91 17.29 -3.39
N GLU A 272 7.92 16.91 -2.58
CA GLU A 272 7.21 15.62 -2.67
C GLU A 272 6.49 15.44 -4.03
N SER A 273 6.08 16.54 -4.66
CA SER A 273 5.36 16.55 -5.94
C SER A 273 6.27 16.72 -7.15
N LEU A 274 7.54 17.06 -6.95
CA LEU A 274 8.52 17.21 -8.02
C LEU A 274 9.29 15.91 -8.23
N SER A 275 9.50 15.57 -9.49
CA SER A 275 10.47 14.53 -9.87
C SER A 275 11.84 15.20 -10.08
N TRP A 276 12.90 14.39 -10.06
CA TRP A 276 14.27 14.88 -10.16
C TRP A 276 15.04 14.05 -11.19
N CYS A 277 16.07 14.65 -11.76
CA CYS A 277 17.17 13.92 -12.39
C CYS A 277 18.39 14.06 -11.49
N VAL A 278 18.83 12.95 -10.90
CA VAL A 278 19.96 12.93 -9.95
C VAL A 278 21.34 13.00 -10.63
N GLY A 279 21.38 13.13 -11.96
CA GLY A 279 22.63 13.07 -12.72
C GLY A 279 23.07 11.63 -12.97
N ARG A 280 23.63 11.36 -14.14
CA ARG A 280 24.20 10.06 -14.45
C ARG A 280 25.47 9.86 -13.61
N PRO A 281 25.63 8.74 -12.88
CA PRO A 281 26.85 8.48 -12.13
C PRO A 281 28.03 8.29 -13.09
N GLU A 282 29.19 8.86 -12.74
CA GLU A 282 30.43 8.75 -13.49
C GLU A 282 31.06 7.35 -13.32
N GLY A 283 31.68 6.84 -14.40
CA GLY A 283 32.42 5.57 -14.40
C GLY A 283 31.56 4.28 -14.41
N ASP A 284 32.20 3.16 -14.08
CA ASP A 284 31.62 1.81 -14.07
C ASP A 284 30.67 1.54 -12.88
N ALA A 285 30.36 2.55 -12.06
CA ALA A 285 29.42 2.44 -10.93
C ALA A 285 28.01 1.99 -11.36
N GLN A 286 27.68 2.03 -12.65
CA GLN A 286 26.44 1.48 -13.21
C GLN A 286 26.45 -0.04 -13.40
N ARG A 287 27.63 -0.67 -13.51
CA ARG A 287 27.78 -2.02 -14.08
C ARG A 287 27.88 -3.15 -13.07
N THR A 288 27.73 -2.88 -11.78
CA THR A 288 27.58 -3.95 -10.80
C THR A 288 26.10 -4.12 -10.49
N PRO A 289 25.34 -4.91 -11.28
CA PRO A 289 24.08 -5.44 -10.79
C PRO A 289 24.44 -6.24 -9.55
N ARG A 290 24.16 -5.70 -8.35
CA ARG A 290 24.40 -6.44 -7.11
C ARG A 290 23.60 -7.74 -7.23
N PRO A 291 24.24 -8.93 -7.30
CA PRO A 291 23.57 -10.11 -7.83
C PRO A 291 22.42 -10.66 -6.96
N ASN A 292 22.21 -10.14 -5.74
CA ASN A 292 21.38 -10.81 -4.74
C ASN A 292 20.31 -9.94 -4.05
N HIS A 293 20.05 -8.70 -4.47
CA HIS A 293 18.94 -7.95 -3.86
C HIS A 293 17.62 -8.28 -4.56
N THR A 294 16.73 -8.96 -3.84
CA THR A 294 15.32 -9.05 -4.24
C THR A 294 14.75 -7.64 -4.34
N ALA A 295 13.88 -7.39 -5.32
CA ALA A 295 13.39 -6.06 -5.71
C ALA A 295 12.61 -5.28 -4.63
N PHE A 296 12.60 -5.75 -3.38
CA PHE A 296 11.83 -5.20 -2.27
C PHE A 296 12.66 -4.69 -1.09
N GLU A 297 13.98 -4.87 -1.06
CA GLU A 297 14.83 -4.50 0.10
C GLU A 297 15.90 -3.45 -0.24
N ILE A 298 15.51 -2.37 -0.92
CA ILE A 298 16.32 -1.14 -0.94
C ILE A 298 15.54 -0.09 -0.15
N ILE A 299 15.54 -0.27 1.16
CA ILE A 299 15.26 0.82 2.10
C ILE A 299 16.59 1.53 2.28
N ILE A 300 16.78 2.68 1.64
CA ILE A 300 17.84 3.59 2.08
C ILE A 300 17.34 4.19 3.40
N PRO A 301 18.13 4.16 4.48
CA PRO A 301 17.80 4.83 5.71
C PRO A 301 17.61 6.33 5.42
N ILE A 302 16.54 6.91 5.96
CA ILE A 302 16.49 8.36 6.14
C ILE A 302 17.70 8.68 7.01
N ARG A 303 18.63 9.49 6.49
CA ARG A 303 19.93 9.83 7.08
C ARG A 303 19.84 10.07 8.58
N ASP A 304 20.60 9.30 9.35
CA ASP A 304 21.16 9.80 10.60
C ASP A 304 22.41 10.65 10.23
N PRO A 305 22.52 11.91 10.67
CA PRO A 305 23.67 12.77 10.33
C PRO A 305 25.02 12.29 10.87
N ASP A 306 25.03 11.34 11.81
CA ASP A 306 26.20 11.07 12.66
C ASP A 306 26.97 9.78 12.31
N THR A 307 26.66 9.12 11.19
CA THR A 307 27.50 8.01 10.70
C THR A 307 28.48 8.53 9.65
N GLU A 308 29.69 8.87 10.10
CA GLU A 308 30.89 9.13 9.27
C GLU A 308 31.41 7.83 8.63
N ASP A 309 30.53 7.04 8.00
CA ASP A 309 30.98 5.94 7.15
C ASP A 309 31.24 6.50 5.75
N ASP A 310 32.44 6.21 5.27
CA ASP A 310 33.14 6.71 4.09
C ASP A 310 32.42 6.35 2.78
N HIS A 311 31.21 6.90 2.62
CA HIS A 311 30.47 6.87 1.38
C HIS A 311 31.19 7.78 0.40
N GLN A 312 32.13 7.18 -0.36
CA GLN A 312 32.62 7.73 -1.62
C GLN A 312 31.44 8.35 -2.34
N SER A 313 31.43 9.68 -2.35
CA SER A 313 30.43 10.48 -3.03
C SER A 313 30.53 10.08 -4.49
N ILE A 314 29.60 9.25 -4.95
CA ILE A 314 29.58 8.82 -6.34
C ILE A 314 29.46 10.12 -7.14
N SER A 315 30.50 10.45 -7.90
CA SER A 315 30.49 11.62 -8.75
C SER A 315 29.40 11.43 -9.81
N HIS A 316 28.67 12.49 -10.09
CA HIS A 316 27.59 12.52 -11.07
C HIS A 316 27.92 13.56 -12.13
N GLU A 317 27.59 13.27 -13.39
CA GLU A 317 27.84 14.15 -14.55
C GLU A 317 27.28 15.57 -14.36
N HIS A 318 26.21 15.71 -13.56
CA HIS A 318 25.72 16.99 -13.12
C HIS A 318 25.03 16.89 -11.73
N PRO A 319 24.95 17.99 -10.97
CA PRO A 319 24.18 18.03 -9.72
C PRO A 319 22.68 17.77 -9.97
N PRO A 320 21.91 17.29 -8.97
CA PRO A 320 20.49 17.00 -9.16
C PRO A 320 19.69 18.18 -9.73
N ARG A 321 18.89 17.92 -10.76
CA ARG A 321 18.03 18.92 -11.42
C ARG A 321 16.56 18.61 -11.19
N ILE A 322 15.76 19.66 -10.99
CA ILE A 322 14.31 19.55 -10.91
C ILE A 322 13.78 19.09 -12.27
N ALA A 323 13.01 17.99 -12.28
CA ALA A 323 12.32 17.55 -13.47
C ALA A 323 11.02 18.36 -13.68
N PRO A 324 10.51 18.41 -14.92
CA PRO A 324 9.22 19.01 -15.21
C PRO A 324 8.10 18.42 -14.36
N CYS A 325 7.14 19.26 -13.99
CA CYS A 325 6.00 18.81 -13.20
C CYS A 325 5.17 17.76 -13.95
N ARG A 326 4.39 16.98 -13.20
CA ARG A 326 3.54 15.91 -13.75
C ARG A 326 2.58 16.41 -14.84
N ASN A 327 2.09 17.64 -14.73
CA ASN A 327 1.21 18.23 -15.72
C ASN A 327 1.95 18.51 -17.04
N CYS A 328 3.17 19.04 -16.99
CA CYS A 328 3.99 19.24 -18.19
C CYS A 328 4.35 17.90 -18.86
N ILE A 329 4.64 16.86 -18.06
CA ILE A 329 4.90 15.51 -18.58
C ILE A 329 3.65 14.92 -19.27
N ARG A 330 2.46 15.07 -18.66
CA ARG A 330 1.21 14.54 -19.22
C ARG A 330 0.82 15.17 -20.55
N HIS A 331 1.13 16.45 -20.75
CA HIS A 331 0.87 17.18 -21.98
C HIS A 331 2.03 17.13 -22.97
N ASP A 332 3.00 16.23 -22.74
CA ASP A 332 4.17 16.01 -23.60
C ASP A 332 5.03 17.26 -23.86
N LEU A 333 4.94 18.26 -22.97
CA LEU A 333 5.78 19.47 -23.02
C LEU A 333 7.22 19.18 -22.58
N ALA A 334 7.44 18.03 -21.94
CA ALA A 334 8.70 17.60 -21.35
C ALA A 334 9.45 16.56 -22.20
N SER A 335 9.43 16.66 -23.53
CA SER A 335 9.98 15.65 -24.45
C SER A 335 11.49 15.36 -24.25
N ALA A 336 12.23 16.32 -23.70
CA ALA A 336 13.64 16.19 -23.33
C ALA A 336 13.87 15.39 -22.01
N TRP A 337 12.80 15.07 -21.28
CA TRP A 337 12.84 14.33 -20.04
C TRP A 337 12.16 12.98 -20.22
N ARG A 338 12.91 11.90 -20.04
CA ARG A 338 12.39 10.55 -20.32
C ARG A 338 12.61 9.62 -19.15
N ARG A 339 11.68 8.69 -19.02
CA ARG A 339 11.77 7.62 -18.03
C ARG A 339 12.41 6.40 -18.67
N CYS A 340 13.51 5.92 -18.09
CA CYS A 340 14.08 4.64 -18.51
C CYS A 340 13.13 3.48 -18.14
N GLY A 341 12.79 2.67 -19.13
CA GLY A 341 11.93 1.50 -19.02
C GLY A 341 12.58 0.32 -18.30
N ASN A 342 13.91 0.28 -18.20
CA ASN A 342 14.63 -0.75 -17.45
C ASN A 342 14.38 -0.56 -15.95
N VAL A 343 13.88 -1.60 -15.27
CA VAL A 343 13.58 -1.56 -13.83
C VAL A 343 14.83 -1.45 -12.97
N TYR A 344 15.98 -1.85 -13.51
CA TYR A 344 17.28 -1.82 -12.87
C TYR A 344 18.11 -0.58 -13.26
N CYS A 345 17.52 0.37 -13.98
CA CYS A 345 18.22 1.61 -14.33
C CYS A 345 18.64 2.37 -13.07
N TRP A 346 19.85 2.95 -13.07
CA TRP A 346 20.37 3.79 -11.98
C TRP A 346 19.42 4.91 -11.58
N SER A 347 18.69 5.46 -12.55
CA SER A 347 17.68 6.50 -12.28
C SER A 347 16.57 5.95 -11.39
N ARG A 348 16.17 4.69 -11.53
CA ARG A 348 14.97 4.14 -10.88
C ARG A 348 15.13 3.75 -9.42
N ASN A 349 16.37 3.68 -8.92
CA ASN A 349 16.70 2.91 -7.72
C ASN A 349 16.83 3.74 -6.43
N ARG A 350 16.56 5.06 -6.46
CA ARG A 350 16.90 5.93 -5.34
C ARG A 350 15.76 6.70 -4.68
N ASN A 351 14.60 6.89 -5.33
CA ASN A 351 13.49 7.59 -4.68
C ASN A 351 12.12 7.04 -5.06
N ARG A 352 11.20 7.07 -4.09
CA ARG A 352 9.78 6.69 -4.27
C ARG A 352 9.07 7.53 -5.35
N PHE A 353 9.70 8.58 -5.86
CA PHE A 353 9.17 9.47 -6.89
C PHE A 353 10.01 9.44 -8.17
N ARG A 354 9.70 8.43 -9.00
CA ARG A 354 9.71 8.48 -10.46
C ARG A 354 10.82 9.31 -11.13
N ASP A 355 12.07 8.99 -10.87
CA ASP A 355 13.22 9.68 -11.44
C ASP A 355 13.18 9.68 -12.99
N MET A 356 13.35 10.87 -13.54
CA MET A 356 13.38 11.16 -14.97
C MET A 356 14.84 11.38 -15.36
N VAL A 357 15.21 10.96 -16.56
CA VAL A 357 16.53 11.23 -17.15
C VAL A 357 16.37 12.45 -18.05
N CYS A 358 17.14 13.51 -17.78
CA CYS A 358 17.18 14.68 -18.64
C CYS A 358 18.03 14.40 -19.89
N SER A 359 17.92 15.27 -20.90
CA SER A 359 18.70 15.19 -22.14
C SER A 359 20.21 15.20 -21.91
N ASP A 360 20.68 15.92 -20.88
CA ASP A 360 22.11 16.05 -20.60
C ASP A 360 22.70 14.74 -20.08
N CYS A 361 21.97 14.01 -19.24
CA CYS A 361 22.38 12.69 -18.76
C CYS A 361 22.41 11.63 -19.85
N GLU A 362 21.57 11.78 -20.88
CA GLU A 362 21.46 10.77 -21.92
C GLU A 362 20.90 11.33 -23.24
N PRO A 363 21.76 11.84 -24.12
CA PRO A 363 21.35 12.26 -25.45
C PRO A 363 21.06 11.07 -26.40
N GLY A 364 21.58 9.87 -26.09
CA GLY A 364 21.62 8.71 -27.00
C GLY A 364 20.65 7.56 -26.68
N GLY A 365 19.61 7.81 -25.86
CA GLY A 365 18.67 6.75 -25.49
C GLY A 365 17.86 6.20 -26.66
N ARG A 366 17.42 4.94 -26.55
CA ARG A 366 16.64 4.24 -27.59
C ARG A 366 15.15 4.20 -27.23
N THR A 367 14.27 4.40 -28.21
CA THR A 367 12.81 4.31 -28.04
C THR A 367 12.27 3.06 -28.77
N CYS A 368 11.30 2.31 -28.19
CA CYS A 368 10.56 1.30 -28.99
C CYS A 368 9.90 2.01 -30.18
N ALA A 369 9.78 1.33 -31.32
CA ALA A 369 8.92 1.72 -32.44
C ALA A 369 7.52 2.24 -32.02
N CYS A 370 6.89 1.65 -30.98
CA CYS A 370 5.60 2.13 -30.47
C CYS A 370 5.65 3.43 -29.66
N SER A 371 6.83 4.01 -29.45
CA SER A 371 7.10 5.20 -28.64
C SER A 371 6.74 5.14 -27.14
N ARG A 372 6.23 4.00 -26.64
CA ARG A 372 5.78 3.87 -25.23
C ARG A 372 6.89 3.60 -24.23
N THR A 373 8.04 3.13 -24.69
CA THR A 373 9.13 2.73 -23.81
C THR A 373 10.42 3.29 -24.37
N TRP A 374 11.17 3.96 -23.50
CA TRP A 374 12.48 4.51 -23.79
C TRP A 374 13.50 3.91 -22.83
N LEU A 375 14.71 3.62 -23.29
CA LEU A 375 15.84 3.22 -22.46
C LEU A 375 16.96 4.23 -22.61
N CYS A 376 17.63 4.55 -21.51
CA CYS A 376 18.89 5.28 -21.60
C CYS A 376 19.96 4.44 -22.31
N GLY A 377 20.96 5.05 -22.92
CA GLY A 377 22.04 4.39 -23.66
C GLY A 377 22.69 3.23 -22.90
N PRO A 378 23.08 3.38 -21.62
CA PRO A 378 23.63 2.27 -20.84
C PRO A 378 22.66 1.10 -20.72
N CYS A 379 21.39 1.37 -20.43
CA CYS A 379 20.36 0.32 -20.36
C CYS A 379 20.06 -0.27 -21.73
N ALA A 380 20.21 0.47 -22.83
CA ALA A 380 20.01 -0.04 -24.18
C ALA A 380 21.18 -0.88 -24.67
N GLY A 381 22.40 -0.62 -24.18
CA GLY A 381 23.62 -1.36 -24.50
C GLY A 381 23.80 -2.66 -23.72
N ASP A 382 23.06 -2.85 -22.62
CA ASP A 382 23.11 -4.07 -21.81
C ASP A 382 22.05 -5.08 -22.28
N PRO A 383 22.43 -6.17 -22.97
CA PRO A 383 21.47 -7.20 -23.39
C PRO A 383 20.85 -7.95 -22.20
N SER A 384 21.48 -7.92 -21.02
CA SER A 384 21.02 -8.62 -19.84
C SER A 384 19.92 -7.82 -19.11
N GLY A 385 18.66 -8.14 -19.45
CA GLY A 385 17.51 -7.55 -18.75
C GLY A 385 16.90 -6.31 -19.41
N THR A 386 17.27 -6.01 -20.65
CA THR A 386 16.51 -5.05 -21.45
C THR A 386 15.09 -5.53 -21.70
N PRO A 387 14.05 -4.70 -21.50
CA PRO A 387 12.71 -5.00 -21.96
C PRO A 387 12.58 -4.83 -23.48
N PHE A 388 13.70 -4.79 -24.21
CA PHE A 388 13.77 -4.49 -25.62
C PHE A 388 14.19 -5.70 -26.44
N ILE A 389 13.70 -5.73 -27.67
CA ILE A 389 13.90 -6.75 -28.67
C ILE A 389 14.29 -6.01 -29.95
N GLU A 390 15.42 -6.38 -30.53
CA GLU A 390 15.85 -5.81 -31.80
C GLU A 390 15.45 -6.74 -32.95
N CYS A 391 14.80 -6.19 -33.99
CA CYS A 391 14.55 -6.94 -35.21
C CYS A 391 15.88 -7.20 -35.92
N ARG A 392 16.17 -8.47 -36.24
CA ARG A 392 17.46 -8.84 -36.84
C ARG A 392 17.68 -8.27 -38.24
N SER A 393 16.59 -8.03 -38.98
CA SER A 393 16.62 -7.46 -40.34
C SER A 393 16.77 -5.93 -40.27
N CYS A 394 15.71 -5.20 -39.90
CA CYS A 394 15.71 -3.73 -39.92
C CYS A 394 16.41 -3.02 -38.75
N LYS A 395 16.91 -3.76 -37.74
CA LYS A 395 17.54 -3.22 -36.51
C LYS A 395 16.68 -2.29 -35.66
N ILE A 396 15.38 -2.17 -35.97
CA ILE A 396 14.43 -1.41 -35.16
C ILE A 396 14.23 -2.12 -33.82
N VAL A 397 14.14 -1.31 -32.75
CA VAL A 397 13.98 -1.79 -31.39
C VAL A 397 12.51 -1.76 -30.98
N TYR A 398 12.08 -2.82 -30.30
CA TYR A 398 10.71 -3.05 -29.87
C TYR A 398 10.65 -3.39 -28.38
N CYS A 399 9.64 -2.95 -27.64
CA CYS A 399 9.47 -3.38 -26.25
C CYS A 399 8.69 -4.68 -26.12
N GLN A 400 9.19 -5.59 -25.30
CA GLN A 400 8.75 -6.97 -25.15
C GLN A 400 7.30 -7.10 -24.66
N ASP A 401 6.84 -6.14 -23.85
CA ASP A 401 5.53 -6.25 -23.19
C ASP A 401 4.40 -5.58 -23.99
N TRP A 402 4.68 -4.63 -24.89
CA TRP A 402 3.65 -3.83 -25.55
C TRP A 402 3.70 -3.84 -27.08
N CYS A 403 4.87 -4.05 -27.69
CA CYS A 403 5.03 -3.95 -29.14
C CYS A 403 4.61 -5.29 -29.77
N ALA A 404 3.37 -5.39 -30.28
CA ALA A 404 2.83 -6.62 -30.90
C ALA A 404 3.50 -6.98 -32.24
N TYR A 405 4.11 -5.98 -32.89
CA TYR A 405 4.80 -6.07 -34.17
C TYR A 405 6.01 -7.01 -34.17
N ILE A 406 6.50 -7.40 -32.99
CA ILE A 406 7.55 -8.41 -32.85
C ILE A 406 7.18 -9.37 -31.73
N GLN A 407 7.61 -10.62 -31.83
CA GLN A 407 7.30 -11.63 -30.80
C GLN A 407 8.58 -12.39 -30.42
N THR A 408 8.72 -12.67 -29.13
CA THR A 408 9.81 -13.47 -28.57
C THR A 408 9.24 -14.66 -27.83
N CYS A 409 9.85 -15.82 -28.03
CA CYS A 409 9.53 -17.02 -27.28
C CYS A 409 9.92 -16.84 -25.82
N THR A 410 8.96 -16.95 -24.91
CA THR A 410 9.25 -16.86 -23.47
C THR A 410 10.07 -18.05 -22.94
N VAL A 411 10.31 -19.08 -23.74
CA VAL A 411 11.05 -20.30 -23.35
C VAL A 411 12.49 -20.25 -23.84
N CYS A 412 12.69 -20.11 -25.16
CA CYS A 412 14.03 -20.14 -25.77
C CYS A 412 14.57 -18.74 -26.11
N SER A 413 13.82 -17.67 -25.83
CA SER A 413 14.18 -16.28 -26.15
C SER A 413 14.44 -15.99 -27.63
N ARG A 414 14.12 -16.93 -28.54
CA ARG A 414 14.18 -16.68 -29.98
C ARG A 414 13.09 -15.68 -30.37
N THR A 415 13.45 -14.75 -31.24
CA THR A 415 12.58 -13.67 -31.70
C THR A 415 12.30 -13.83 -33.20
N ARG A 416 11.05 -13.63 -33.62
CA ARG A 416 10.72 -13.48 -35.05
C ARG A 416 11.18 -12.12 -35.59
N LEU A 417 11.20 -11.98 -36.92
CA LEU A 417 11.29 -10.66 -37.53
C LEU A 417 10.07 -9.79 -37.17
N CYS A 418 10.19 -8.48 -37.29
CA CYS A 418 9.02 -7.61 -37.20
C CYS A 418 8.07 -7.86 -38.38
N ASP A 419 6.78 -7.56 -38.20
CA ASP A 419 5.77 -7.83 -39.22
C ASP A 419 6.14 -7.23 -40.59
N ASP A 420 6.66 -5.99 -40.64
CA ASP A 420 7.12 -5.35 -41.88
C ASP A 420 8.22 -6.17 -42.60
N CYS A 421 9.22 -6.67 -41.87
CA CYS A 421 10.28 -7.48 -42.47
C CYS A 421 9.80 -8.89 -42.84
N ILE A 422 8.76 -9.42 -42.19
CA ILE A 422 8.14 -10.69 -42.59
C ILE A 422 7.41 -10.51 -43.93
N GLU A 423 6.70 -9.39 -44.09
CA GLU A 423 6.00 -9.07 -45.34
C GLU A 423 7.01 -8.90 -46.49
N GLU A 424 8.12 -8.18 -46.26
CA GLU A 424 9.18 -7.99 -47.27
C GLU A 424 9.92 -9.28 -47.66
N GLU A 425 10.17 -10.20 -46.71
CA GLU A 425 10.91 -11.44 -47.02
C GLU A 425 10.07 -12.48 -47.79
N ASN A 426 8.74 -12.48 -47.63
CA ASN A 426 7.85 -13.41 -48.33
C ASN A 426 7.87 -13.22 -49.86
N ASP A 427 8.24 -12.03 -50.33
CA ASP A 427 8.32 -11.72 -51.76
C ASP A 427 9.62 -12.25 -52.42
N THR A 428 10.61 -12.65 -51.61
CA THR A 428 11.87 -13.23 -52.07
C THR A 428 11.90 -14.74 -51.78
N GLU A 429 11.58 -15.56 -52.79
CA GLU A 429 11.46 -17.04 -52.73
C GLU A 429 12.71 -17.82 -52.24
N GLN A 430 13.80 -17.17 -51.78
CA GLN A 430 15.13 -17.78 -51.74
C GLN A 430 15.80 -17.98 -50.39
N LEU A 431 15.24 -17.58 -49.24
CA LEU A 431 15.88 -17.84 -47.94
C LEU A 431 14.89 -18.38 -46.92
N GLN A 432 14.81 -19.70 -46.82
CA GLN A 432 14.19 -20.42 -45.70
C GLN A 432 15.02 -20.24 -44.42
N LEU A 433 15.17 -19.00 -43.93
CA LEU A 433 15.57 -18.79 -42.55
C LEU A 433 14.43 -19.31 -41.67
N SER A 434 14.71 -20.36 -40.90
CA SER A 434 13.73 -20.99 -40.01
C SER A 434 13.43 -20.07 -38.82
N TYR A 435 12.59 -19.06 -39.05
CA TYR A 435 12.09 -18.21 -37.99
C TYR A 435 11.12 -18.99 -37.09
N PRO A 436 11.15 -18.76 -35.78
CA PRO A 436 10.26 -19.45 -34.86
C PRO A 436 8.79 -19.10 -35.18
N ARG A 437 7.94 -20.11 -35.35
CA ARG A 437 6.50 -19.90 -35.52
C ARG A 437 5.83 -19.90 -34.15
N PHE A 438 5.09 -18.85 -33.84
CA PHE A 438 4.41 -18.71 -32.56
C PHE A 438 2.98 -19.25 -32.64
N THR A 439 2.79 -20.51 -32.25
CA THR A 439 1.49 -21.18 -32.32
C THR A 439 0.68 -21.05 -31.02
N GLU A 440 1.36 -20.83 -29.88
CA GLU A 440 0.75 -20.89 -28.57
C GLU A 440 1.12 -19.70 -27.69
N LYS A 441 0.31 -19.46 -26.64
CA LYS A 441 0.56 -18.45 -25.61
C LYS A 441 0.54 -19.10 -24.22
N CYS A 442 1.42 -18.63 -23.34
CA CYS A 442 1.42 -19.07 -21.95
C CYS A 442 0.08 -18.70 -21.27
N GLY A 443 -0.53 -19.65 -20.57
CA GLY A 443 -1.86 -19.50 -19.97
C GLY A 443 -1.96 -18.39 -18.90
N ILE A 444 -0.83 -18.07 -18.24
CA ILE A 444 -0.72 -17.02 -17.19
C ILE A 444 -0.20 -15.71 -17.78
N CYS A 445 1.09 -15.65 -18.12
CA CYS A 445 1.72 -14.39 -18.55
C CYS A 445 1.35 -13.95 -19.98
N ARG A 446 0.60 -14.77 -20.73
CA ARG A 446 0.16 -14.52 -22.11
C ARG A 446 1.27 -14.29 -23.14
N ARG A 447 2.53 -14.47 -22.76
CA ARG A 447 3.69 -14.39 -23.67
C ARG A 447 3.70 -15.54 -24.66
N HIS A 448 4.26 -15.30 -25.84
CA HIS A 448 4.28 -16.22 -26.97
C HIS A 448 5.25 -17.40 -26.75
N ILE A 449 4.89 -18.56 -27.26
CA ILE A 449 5.68 -19.80 -27.23
C ILE A 449 5.85 -20.27 -28.68
N CYS A 450 7.10 -20.50 -29.10
CA CYS A 450 7.35 -21.02 -30.44
C CYS A 450 7.03 -22.52 -30.52
N ASP A 451 6.66 -22.97 -31.71
CA ASP A 451 6.42 -24.36 -32.08
C ASP A 451 7.51 -25.33 -31.59
N ASP A 452 8.78 -24.98 -31.75
CA ASP A 452 9.92 -25.77 -31.25
C ASP A 452 9.87 -26.02 -29.73
N CYS A 453 9.30 -25.08 -28.97
CA CYS A 453 9.23 -25.14 -27.51
C CYS A 453 7.91 -25.72 -26.99
N VAL A 454 6.85 -25.80 -27.81
CA VAL A 454 5.56 -26.34 -27.35
C VAL A 454 5.69 -27.79 -26.82
N PRO A 455 6.43 -28.72 -27.46
CA PRO A 455 6.56 -30.09 -26.99
C PRO A 455 7.27 -30.24 -25.63
N SER A 456 8.14 -29.29 -25.26
CA SER A 456 8.92 -29.36 -24.01
C SER A 456 8.19 -28.75 -22.80
N LEU A 457 7.02 -28.15 -23.01
CA LEU A 457 6.25 -27.50 -21.96
C LEU A 457 5.16 -28.39 -21.36
N SER A 458 4.90 -28.17 -20.07
CA SER A 458 3.76 -28.76 -19.38
C SER A 458 2.46 -28.11 -19.82
N ARG A 459 1.45 -28.95 -20.07
CA ARG A 459 0.08 -28.54 -20.36
C ARG A 459 -0.78 -28.73 -19.10
N CYS A 460 -1.65 -27.77 -18.77
CA CYS A 460 -2.62 -27.99 -17.69
C CYS A 460 -3.64 -29.02 -18.14
N SER A 461 -3.79 -30.07 -17.33
CA SER A 461 -4.67 -31.20 -17.62
C SER A 461 -6.18 -30.86 -17.55
N SER A 462 -6.52 -29.67 -17.04
CA SER A 462 -7.90 -29.19 -16.96
C SER A 462 -8.26 -28.24 -18.11
N CYS A 463 -7.55 -27.11 -18.25
CA CYS A 463 -7.85 -26.11 -19.29
C CYS A 463 -7.12 -26.35 -20.62
N GLY A 464 -6.14 -27.25 -20.66
CA GLY A 464 -5.38 -27.55 -21.88
C GLY A 464 -4.43 -26.45 -22.35
N ARG A 465 -4.15 -25.41 -21.55
CA ARG A 465 -3.18 -24.36 -21.91
C ARG A 465 -1.74 -24.78 -21.58
N TYR A 466 -0.77 -24.22 -22.29
CA TYR A 466 0.67 -24.37 -22.01
C TYR A 466 1.18 -23.32 -21.03
N TYR A 467 2.21 -23.64 -20.26
CA TYR A 467 2.83 -22.72 -19.29
C TYR A 467 4.34 -22.67 -19.51
N CYS A 468 4.91 -21.47 -19.59
CA CYS A 468 6.36 -21.33 -19.66
C CYS A 468 7.01 -21.73 -18.34
N HIS A 469 8.32 -22.00 -18.36
CA HIS A 469 9.05 -22.37 -17.14
C HIS A 469 8.85 -21.34 -16.02
N ARG A 470 8.96 -20.03 -16.29
CA ARG A 470 8.78 -19.02 -15.23
C ARG A 470 7.41 -19.12 -14.53
N CYS A 471 6.34 -19.36 -15.29
CA CYS A 471 4.99 -19.53 -14.74
C CYS A 471 4.76 -20.90 -14.12
N ARG A 472 5.49 -21.93 -14.56
CA ARG A 472 5.42 -23.29 -13.99
C ARG A 472 5.97 -23.34 -12.56
N TRP A 473 7.03 -22.61 -12.26
CA TRP A 473 7.72 -22.70 -10.96
C TRP A 473 6.94 -22.01 -9.84
N THR A 474 6.11 -21.01 -10.16
CA THR A 474 5.11 -20.50 -9.23
C THR A 474 3.97 -21.49 -8.95
N GLU A 475 3.92 -22.62 -9.66
CA GLU A 475 2.83 -23.60 -9.64
C GLU A 475 3.28 -25.03 -9.27
N ALA A 476 4.52 -25.26 -8.85
CA ALA A 476 5.01 -26.61 -8.52
C ALA A 476 4.17 -27.34 -7.44
N ALA A 477 3.33 -26.62 -6.69
CA ALA A 477 2.39 -27.14 -5.70
C ALA A 477 0.96 -27.42 -6.25
N HIS A 478 0.72 -27.27 -7.55
CA HIS A 478 -0.62 -27.33 -8.14
C HIS A 478 -0.76 -28.55 -9.06
N SER A 479 -1.21 -29.66 -8.49
CA SER A 479 -1.54 -30.89 -9.21
C SER A 479 -2.97 -31.32 -8.91
N CYS A 480 -3.53 -32.13 -9.80
CA CYS A 480 -4.79 -32.84 -9.56
C CYS A 480 -4.67 -33.70 -8.30
N LYS A 481 -5.59 -33.57 -7.34
CA LYS A 481 -5.54 -34.39 -6.12
C LYS A 481 -5.71 -35.89 -6.41
N THR A 482 -6.46 -36.24 -7.45
CA THR A 482 -6.73 -37.64 -7.80
C THR A 482 -5.59 -38.30 -8.60
N CYS A 483 -5.02 -37.62 -9.61
CA CYS A 483 -4.05 -38.25 -10.53
C CYS A 483 -2.67 -37.58 -10.56
N ALA A 484 -2.42 -36.62 -9.68
CA ALA A 484 -1.19 -35.82 -9.61
C ALA A 484 -0.81 -35.09 -10.92
N SER A 485 -1.69 -35.07 -11.93
CA SER A 485 -1.41 -34.41 -13.21
C SER A 485 -1.33 -32.88 -13.03
N PRO A 486 -0.44 -32.19 -13.76
CA PRO A 486 -0.20 -30.77 -13.57
C PRO A 486 -1.45 -29.94 -13.86
N MET A 487 -1.76 -28.99 -12.97
CA MET A 487 -2.87 -28.07 -13.08
C MET A 487 -2.40 -26.64 -12.83
N CYS A 488 -2.96 -25.67 -13.57
CA CYS A 488 -2.66 -24.27 -13.28
C CYS A 488 -3.41 -23.78 -12.06
N ARG A 489 -2.92 -22.69 -11.47
CA ARG A 489 -3.49 -22.05 -10.28
C ARG A 489 -4.97 -21.70 -10.42
N ASP A 490 -5.37 -21.22 -11.59
CA ASP A 490 -6.77 -20.89 -11.85
C ASP A 490 -7.65 -22.15 -11.87
N CYS A 491 -7.13 -23.27 -12.37
CA CYS A 491 -7.84 -24.54 -12.36
C CYS A 491 -7.88 -25.15 -10.97
N THR A 492 -6.77 -25.13 -10.20
CA THR A 492 -6.75 -25.66 -8.84
C THR A 492 -7.56 -24.84 -7.85
N ARG A 493 -7.69 -23.53 -8.06
CA ARG A 493 -8.58 -22.67 -7.25
C ARG A 493 -10.05 -23.02 -7.40
N ASN A 494 -10.45 -23.45 -8.60
CA ASN A 494 -11.84 -23.74 -8.93
C ASN A 494 -12.18 -25.22 -8.82
N TRP A 495 -11.19 -26.11 -8.92
CA TRP A 495 -11.37 -27.55 -8.99
C TRP A 495 -10.25 -28.28 -8.25
N ASP A 496 -10.64 -29.22 -7.39
CA ASP A 496 -9.71 -30.14 -6.73
C ASP A 496 -9.11 -31.19 -7.67
N ASP A 497 -9.86 -31.51 -8.74
CA ASP A 497 -9.52 -32.54 -9.72
C ASP A 497 -9.37 -31.96 -11.13
N CYS A 498 -8.50 -32.57 -11.94
CA CYS A 498 -8.40 -32.21 -13.34
C CYS A 498 -9.64 -32.66 -14.12
N ARG A 499 -9.86 -32.04 -15.28
CA ARG A 499 -11.01 -32.33 -16.14
C ARG A 499 -11.13 -33.80 -16.53
N GLN A 500 -10.00 -34.49 -16.73
CA GLN A 500 -9.99 -35.92 -17.02
C GLN A 500 -10.52 -36.76 -15.84
N CYS A 501 -10.08 -36.47 -14.61
CA CYS A 501 -10.59 -37.14 -13.40
C CYS A 501 -12.07 -36.83 -13.15
N ILE A 502 -12.51 -35.59 -13.39
CA ILE A 502 -13.93 -35.22 -13.31
C ILE A 502 -14.76 -36.04 -14.31
N TYR A 503 -14.29 -36.18 -15.55
CA TYR A 503 -14.99 -36.98 -16.57
C TYR A 503 -15.00 -38.48 -16.26
N ALA A 504 -13.92 -39.02 -15.68
CA ALA A 504 -13.88 -40.40 -15.23
C ALA A 504 -14.85 -40.64 -14.06
N LYS A 505 -14.97 -39.68 -13.13
CA LYS A 505 -15.85 -39.76 -11.95
C LYS A 505 -17.32 -39.59 -12.31
N TYR A 506 -17.63 -38.76 -13.31
CA TYR A 506 -18.99 -38.44 -13.74
C TYR A 506 -19.17 -38.64 -15.26
N PRO A 507 -19.20 -39.90 -15.73
CA PRO A 507 -19.42 -40.20 -17.14
C PRO A 507 -20.81 -39.69 -17.57
N GLY A 508 -20.82 -38.64 -18.39
CA GLY A 508 -22.04 -37.93 -18.81
C GLY A 508 -21.99 -36.42 -18.58
N TYR A 509 -21.09 -35.94 -17.72
CA TYR A 509 -20.85 -34.52 -17.51
C TYR A 509 -20.15 -33.92 -18.75
N ARG A 510 -20.90 -33.55 -19.80
CA ARG A 510 -20.37 -32.74 -20.91
C ARG A 510 -20.27 -31.29 -20.46
N GLY A 511 -19.27 -31.01 -19.63
CA GLY A 511 -19.06 -29.68 -19.03
C GLY A 511 -19.36 -28.55 -20.00
N HIS A 512 -20.35 -27.72 -19.66
CA HIS A 512 -20.61 -26.47 -20.35
C HIS A 512 -19.28 -25.71 -20.41
N ARG A 513 -18.87 -25.28 -21.62
CA ARG A 513 -17.65 -24.49 -21.80
C ARG A 513 -17.71 -23.33 -20.80
N ALA A 514 -16.69 -23.20 -19.96
CA ALA A 514 -16.55 -22.19 -18.92
C ALA A 514 -16.33 -20.77 -19.50
N SER A 515 -17.24 -20.34 -20.38
CA SER A 515 -17.33 -18.99 -20.92
C SER A 515 -18.62 -18.30 -20.48
N SER A 516 -19.47 -18.98 -19.70
CA SER A 516 -20.65 -18.40 -19.07
C SER A 516 -20.62 -18.75 -17.59
N LEU A 517 -20.44 -17.72 -16.76
CA LEU A 517 -20.65 -17.77 -15.31
C LEU A 517 -22.02 -18.40 -15.03
N VAL A 518 -22.03 -19.57 -14.42
CA VAL A 518 -23.26 -20.14 -13.86
C VAL A 518 -23.53 -19.37 -12.57
N MET A 519 -24.56 -18.53 -12.57
CA MET A 519 -25.27 -18.16 -11.35
C MET A 519 -25.80 -19.46 -10.73
N PHE A 520 -25.46 -19.70 -9.46
CA PHE A 520 -26.09 -20.77 -8.69
C PHE A 520 -27.62 -20.57 -8.70
N PRO A 521 -28.43 -21.63 -8.84
CA PRO A 521 -29.88 -21.49 -8.70
C PRO A 521 -30.22 -21.04 -7.27
N PRO A 522 -31.24 -20.19 -7.07
CA PRO A 522 -31.69 -19.85 -5.74
C PRO A 522 -32.23 -21.13 -5.08
N LEU A 523 -31.67 -21.47 -3.93
CA LEU A 523 -32.27 -22.47 -3.04
C LEU A 523 -33.54 -21.84 -2.46
N TYR A 524 -34.67 -22.46 -2.76
CA TYR A 524 -35.94 -22.25 -2.06
C TYR A 524 -35.90 -22.89 -0.67
#